data_AF-A0A562U753-F1
#
_entry.id   AF-A0A562U753-F1
#
_cell.length_a   1.000
_cell.length_b   1.000
_cell.length_c   1.000
_cell.angle_alpha   90.00
_cell.angle_beta   90.00
_cell.angle_gamma   90.00
#
_symmetry.space_group_name_H-M   'P 1'
#
loop_
_entity.id
_entity.type
_entity.pdbx_description
1 polymer ?
#
loop_
_entity_poly.entity_id
_entity_poly.type
_entity_poly.pdbx_seq_one_letter_code
_entity_poly.pdbx_strand_id
1 'polypeptide(L)'
;MFDPILKYLSDHWPKLTAMFCVVLVCVLIAIYMTKKILHWMGRVEEAEKKCDTIDSHIVPKLATISTTLNSLSTNINSLVVYLKSKDGGMDTSLFVSRSPVQLTQLGEDILKDTGGKDFVDNNLSMLLNEMQYQNIKTALDAQNFAPLVVSNISTNELFKPIKDYIFKNPQYKTKNTNGDDVFITLDMNVITNVMGIYLRNKYLEVNPDLAPE
;
A
#
# COMPACT_ATOMS: atom_id res chain seq x y z
N MET A 1 67.24 47.86 8.92
CA MET A 1 67.17 49.31 9.16
C MET A 1 66.45 49.69 10.46
N PHE A 2 65.71 48.77 11.10
CA PHE A 2 64.93 49.05 12.33
C PHE A 2 65.68 48.80 13.66
N ASP A 3 66.76 48.02 13.67
CA ASP A 3 67.47 47.62 14.89
C ASP A 3 68.07 48.73 15.77
N PRO A 4 68.75 49.77 15.23
CA PRO A 4 69.39 50.76 16.10
C PRO A 4 68.38 51.71 16.78
N ILE A 5 67.23 51.98 16.15
CA ILE A 5 66.19 52.87 16.68
C ILE A 5 65.35 52.16 17.75
N LEU A 6 65.00 50.89 17.52
CA LEU A 6 64.27 50.07 18.49
C LEU A 6 65.05 49.84 19.77
N LYS A 7 66.37 49.61 19.65
CA LYS A 7 67.26 49.43 20.80
C LYS A 7 67.36 50.70 21.66
N TYR A 8 67.45 51.88 21.04
CA TYR A 8 67.49 53.16 21.74
C TYR A 8 66.17 53.49 22.48
N LEU A 9 65.02 53.23 21.86
CA LEU A 9 63.70 53.43 22.47
C LEU A 9 63.41 52.46 23.62
N SER A 10 63.90 51.23 23.54
CA SER A 10 63.77 50.21 24.60
C SER A 10 64.49 50.60 25.88
N ASP A 11 65.70 51.16 25.76
CA ASP A 11 66.54 51.51 26.92
C ASP A 11 66.06 52.78 27.63
N HIS A 12 65.47 53.74 26.91
CA HIS A 12 65.03 55.02 27.51
C HIS A 12 63.54 55.05 27.90
N TRP A 13 62.64 54.32 27.20
CA TRP A 13 61.19 54.36 27.43
C TRP A 13 60.51 52.97 27.31
N PRO A 14 60.86 52.01 28.19
CA PRO A 14 60.48 50.59 28.06
C PRO A 14 58.96 50.34 28.10
N LYS A 15 58.18 51.21 28.74
CA LYS A 15 56.72 51.08 28.81
C LYS A 15 56.04 51.42 27.48
N LEU A 16 56.55 52.40 26.73
CA LEU A 16 55.97 52.83 25.45
C LEU A 16 56.27 51.82 24.35
N THR A 17 57.47 51.24 24.32
CA THR A 17 57.82 50.18 23.37
C THR A 17 56.99 48.92 23.60
N ALA A 18 56.79 48.50 24.86
CA ALA A 18 55.91 47.38 25.19
C ALA A 18 54.47 47.63 24.74
N MET A 19 53.93 48.84 24.95
CA MET A 19 52.58 49.20 24.51
C MET A 19 52.45 49.13 22.97
N PHE A 20 53.42 49.66 22.24
CA PHE A 20 53.43 49.61 20.78
C PHE A 20 53.48 48.16 20.26
N CYS A 21 54.31 47.30 20.86
CA CYS A 21 54.36 45.87 20.51
C CYS A 21 53.02 45.17 20.76
N VAL A 22 52.34 45.44 21.88
CA VAL A 22 51.02 44.86 22.18
C VAL A 22 49.99 45.29 21.14
N VAL A 23 49.94 46.58 20.80
CA VAL A 23 49.02 47.09 19.77
C VAL A 23 49.28 46.42 18.42
N LEU A 24 50.54 46.28 18.02
CA LEU A 24 50.92 45.68 16.75
C LEU A 24 50.53 44.19 16.69
N VAL A 25 50.74 43.45 17.79
CA VAL A 25 50.29 42.05 17.92
C VAL A 25 48.77 41.94 17.86
N CYS A 26 48.04 42.82 18.55
CA CYS A 26 46.57 42.85 18.48
C CYS A 26 46.06 43.11 17.05
N VAL A 27 46.69 44.03 16.32
CA VAL A 27 46.34 44.32 14.92
C VAL A 27 46.63 43.10 14.02
N LEU A 28 47.77 42.43 14.19
CA LEU A 28 48.10 41.23 13.41
C LEU A 28 47.12 40.08 13.68
N ILE A 29 46.72 39.88 14.94
CA ILE A 29 45.71 38.88 15.33
C ILE A 29 44.36 39.24 14.71
N ALA A 30 43.96 40.52 14.73
CA ALA A 30 42.72 40.98 14.11
C ALA A 30 42.70 40.71 12.59
N ILE A 31 43.80 41.01 11.88
CA ILE A 31 43.94 40.73 10.44
C ILE A 31 43.92 39.23 10.13
N TYR A 32 44.55 38.41 10.99
CA TYR A 32 44.52 36.96 10.83
C TYR A 32 43.10 36.41 11.02
N MET A 33 42.38 36.89 12.04
CA MET A 33 41.01 36.46 12.33
C MET A 33 40.04 36.86 11.22
N THR A 34 40.15 38.07 10.66
CA THR A 34 39.28 38.49 9.54
C THR A 34 39.50 37.64 8.29
N LYS A 35 40.75 37.31 7.95
CA LYS A 35 41.04 36.38 6.83
C LYS A 35 40.47 34.99 7.08
N LYS A 36 40.60 34.48 8.31
CA LYS A 36 40.08 33.16 8.68
C LYS A 36 38.55 33.11 8.63
N ILE A 37 37.88 34.18 9.08
CA ILE A 37 36.43 34.34 8.98
C ILE A 37 35.99 34.40 7.52
N LEU A 38 36.66 35.19 6.68
CA LEU A 38 36.33 35.29 5.25
C LEU A 38 36.44 33.94 4.53
N HIS A 39 37.50 33.18 4.82
CA HIS A 39 37.68 31.83 4.27
C HIS A 39 36.60 30.84 4.78
N TRP A 40 36.22 30.93 6.06
CA TRP A 40 35.12 30.14 6.60
C TRP A 40 33.78 30.48 5.96
N MET A 41 33.49 31.76 5.75
CA MET A 41 32.26 32.22 5.09
C MET A 41 32.17 31.70 3.66
N GLY A 42 33.26 31.72 2.88
CA GLY A 42 33.27 31.15 1.53
C GLY A 42 32.99 29.65 1.50
N ARG A 43 33.49 28.88 2.48
CA ARG A 43 33.19 27.44 2.60
C ARG A 43 31.74 27.16 2.97
N VAL A 44 31.12 28.01 3.78
CA VAL A 44 29.71 27.90 4.14
C VAL A 44 28.84 28.21 2.93
N GLU A 45 29.14 29.26 2.18
CA GLU A 45 28.40 29.62 0.96
C GLU A 45 28.47 28.52 -0.12
N GLU A 46 29.62 27.85 -0.28
CA GLU A 46 29.74 26.73 -1.21
C GLU A 46 28.96 25.49 -0.74
N ALA A 47 28.86 25.27 0.58
CA ALA A 47 28.05 24.20 1.14
C ALA A 47 26.55 24.48 1.01
N GLU A 48 26.12 25.73 1.22
CA GLU A 48 24.74 26.17 1.00
C GLU A 48 24.32 25.98 -0.47
N LYS A 49 25.14 26.42 -1.43
CA LYS A 49 24.85 26.20 -2.86
C LYS A 49 24.69 24.73 -3.24
N LYS A 50 25.48 23.83 -2.62
CA LYS A 50 25.34 22.38 -2.84
C LYS A 50 24.05 21.84 -2.24
N CYS A 51 23.64 22.32 -1.06
CA CYS A 51 22.35 21.96 -0.46
C CYS A 51 21.18 22.49 -1.31
N ASP A 52 21.23 23.75 -1.76
CA ASP A 52 20.22 24.34 -2.64
C ASP A 52 20.08 23.56 -3.96
N THR A 53 21.19 23.06 -4.51
CA THR A 53 21.17 22.22 -5.72
C THR A 53 20.50 20.87 -5.46
N ILE A 54 20.73 20.26 -4.29
CA ILE A 54 20.09 18.99 -3.90
C ILE A 54 18.59 19.19 -3.71
N ASP A 55 18.18 20.25 -3.00
CA ASP A 55 16.76 20.56 -2.75
C ASP A 55 16.00 20.94 -4.02
N SER A 56 16.60 21.74 -4.89
CA SER A 56 15.94 22.21 -6.12
C SER A 56 15.86 21.15 -7.23
N HIS A 57 16.80 20.21 -7.29
CA HIS A 57 16.87 19.26 -8.41
C HIS A 57 16.70 17.79 -8.04
N ILE A 58 17.08 17.34 -6.84
CA ILE A 58 17.03 15.93 -6.46
C ILE A 58 15.71 15.60 -5.76
N VAL A 59 15.32 16.40 -4.77
CA VAL A 59 14.06 16.21 -4.03
C VAL A 59 12.82 16.15 -4.95
N PRO A 60 12.61 17.08 -5.90
CA PRO A 60 11.46 17.02 -6.80
C PRO A 60 11.53 15.83 -7.76
N LYS A 61 12.73 15.42 -8.22
CA LYS A 61 12.87 14.21 -9.05
C LYS A 61 12.49 12.95 -8.29
N LEU A 62 12.87 12.84 -7.01
CA LEU A 62 12.47 11.72 -6.15
C LEU A 62 10.95 11.68 -5.92
N ALA A 63 10.32 12.84 -5.73
CA ALA A 63 8.87 12.94 -5.63
C ALA A 63 8.16 12.46 -6.91
N THR A 64 8.63 12.91 -8.09
CA THR A 64 8.10 12.45 -9.38
C THR A 64 8.29 10.95 -9.58
N ILE A 65 9.46 10.40 -9.24
CA ILE A 65 9.71 8.96 -9.31
C ILE A 65 8.74 8.20 -8.39
N SER A 66 8.53 8.68 -7.16
CA SER A 66 7.59 8.07 -6.22
C SER A 66 6.16 8.07 -6.75
N THR A 67 5.69 9.20 -7.30
CA THR A 67 4.35 9.27 -7.94
C THR A 67 4.23 8.34 -9.14
N THR A 68 5.29 8.19 -9.93
CA THR A 68 5.33 7.27 -11.09
C THR A 68 5.31 5.82 -10.64
N LEU A 69 6.00 5.47 -9.55
CA LEU A 69 5.95 4.12 -8.97
C LEU A 69 4.56 3.81 -8.41
N ASN A 70 3.92 4.78 -7.75
CA ASN A 70 2.55 4.62 -7.25
C ASN A 70 1.53 4.45 -8.39
N SER A 71 1.67 5.21 -9.48
CA SER A 71 0.81 5.05 -10.65
C SER A 71 1.06 3.73 -11.38
N LEU A 72 2.32 3.30 -11.51
CA LEU A 72 2.67 1.98 -12.03
C LEU A 72 2.10 0.86 -11.16
N SER A 73 2.20 0.96 -9.83
CA SER A 73 1.61 -0.01 -8.91
C SER A 73 0.09 -0.08 -9.07
N THR A 74 -0.58 1.07 -9.21
CA THR A 74 -2.02 1.15 -9.48
C THR A 74 -2.37 0.51 -10.81
N ASN A 75 -1.61 0.80 -11.88
CA ASN A 75 -1.82 0.22 -13.19
C ASN A 75 -1.59 -1.29 -13.20
N ILE A 76 -0.56 -1.78 -12.51
CA ILE A 76 -0.30 -3.22 -12.32
C ILE A 76 -1.46 -3.86 -11.57
N ASN A 77 -1.97 -3.24 -10.51
CA ASN A 77 -3.14 -3.75 -9.79
C ASN A 77 -4.38 -3.80 -10.69
N SER A 78 -4.63 -2.77 -11.49
CA SER A 78 -5.71 -2.77 -12.47
C SER A 78 -5.52 -3.85 -13.54
N LEU A 79 -4.28 -4.12 -13.95
CA LEU A 79 -3.94 -5.17 -14.90
C LEU A 79 -4.12 -6.56 -14.27
N VAL A 80 -3.73 -6.74 -13.02
CA VAL A 80 -3.98 -7.97 -12.25
C VAL A 80 -5.47 -8.19 -12.08
N VAL A 81 -6.26 -7.14 -11.83
CA VAL A 81 -7.72 -7.20 -11.77
C VAL A 81 -8.31 -7.59 -13.12
N TYR A 82 -7.88 -6.94 -14.20
CA TYR A 82 -8.31 -7.27 -15.56
C TYR A 82 -7.94 -8.71 -15.94
N LEU A 83 -6.73 -9.14 -15.62
CA LEU A 83 -6.27 -10.51 -15.89
C LEU A 83 -7.02 -11.52 -15.02
N LYS A 84 -7.27 -11.25 -13.74
CA LYS A 84 -8.14 -12.08 -12.89
C LYS A 84 -9.57 -12.17 -13.43
N SER A 85 -10.10 -11.07 -13.99
CA SER A 85 -11.41 -11.07 -14.64
C SER A 85 -11.41 -11.88 -15.95
N LYS A 86 -10.26 -11.99 -16.63
CA LYS A 86 -10.10 -12.64 -17.93
C LYS A 86 -9.69 -14.12 -17.87
N ASP A 87 -8.93 -14.54 -16.87
CA ASP A 87 -8.40 -15.92 -16.74
C ASP A 87 -9.29 -16.88 -15.91
N GLY A 88 -10.31 -16.40 -15.18
CA GLY A 88 -11.10 -17.31 -14.35
C GLY A 88 -12.09 -16.69 -13.37
N GLY A 89 -13.01 -15.84 -13.87
CA GLY A 89 -14.35 -15.62 -13.34
C GLY A 89 -14.52 -15.16 -11.89
N MET A 90 -14.21 -13.89 -11.62
CA MET A 90 -14.76 -13.22 -10.46
C MET A 90 -15.01 -11.74 -10.81
N ASP A 91 -16.28 -11.40 -11.10
CA ASP A 91 -16.69 -10.01 -11.39
C ASP A 91 -16.49 -9.15 -10.14
N THR A 92 -15.61 -8.15 -10.23
CA THR A 92 -15.25 -7.28 -9.09
C THR A 92 -16.42 -6.47 -8.54
N SER A 93 -17.55 -6.36 -9.26
CA SER A 93 -18.76 -5.73 -8.73
C SER A 93 -19.42 -6.54 -7.60
N LEU A 94 -19.12 -7.84 -7.51
CA LEU A 94 -19.73 -8.76 -6.55
C LEU A 94 -18.94 -8.87 -5.25
N PHE A 95 -17.70 -8.37 -5.22
CA PHE A 95 -16.77 -8.59 -4.10
C PHE A 95 -16.03 -7.32 -3.68
N VAL A 96 -15.82 -7.18 -2.38
CA VAL A 96 -14.94 -6.14 -1.82
C VAL A 96 -13.55 -6.75 -1.63
N SER A 97 -12.56 -6.19 -2.32
CA SER A 97 -11.14 -6.57 -2.26
C SER A 97 -10.46 -6.17 -0.94
N ARG A 98 -10.97 -6.67 0.17
CA ARG A 98 -10.31 -6.72 1.49
C ARG A 98 -10.12 -8.18 1.89
N SER A 99 -9.13 -8.50 2.71
CA SER A 99 -8.99 -9.84 3.29
C SER A 99 -9.66 -9.84 4.66
N PRO A 100 -10.57 -10.79 4.96
CA PRO A 100 -11.16 -11.78 4.05
C PRO A 100 -12.09 -11.13 3.02
N VAL A 101 -12.19 -11.73 1.82
CA VAL A 101 -13.02 -11.20 0.71
C VAL A 101 -14.48 -11.20 1.12
N GLN A 102 -15.21 -10.09 0.95
CA GLN A 102 -16.62 -10.01 1.33
C GLN A 102 -17.51 -9.80 0.10
N LEU A 103 -18.76 -10.27 0.17
CA LEU A 103 -19.77 -9.95 -0.83
C LEU A 103 -20.12 -8.47 -0.75
N THR A 104 -20.36 -7.86 -1.91
CA THR A 104 -21.08 -6.59 -1.99
C THR A 104 -22.57 -6.83 -1.80
N GLN A 105 -23.37 -5.76 -1.67
CA GLN A 105 -24.82 -5.88 -1.65
C GLN A 105 -25.36 -6.66 -2.87
N LEU A 106 -24.76 -6.41 -4.04
CA LEU A 106 -25.11 -7.13 -5.27
C LEU A 106 -24.76 -8.62 -5.20
N GLY A 107 -23.63 -8.98 -4.59
CA GLY A 107 -23.28 -10.37 -4.34
C GLY A 107 -24.28 -11.07 -3.41
N GLU A 108 -24.74 -10.38 -2.37
CA GLU A 108 -25.79 -10.87 -1.46
C GLU A 108 -27.15 -11.02 -2.16
N ASP A 109 -27.52 -10.07 -3.02
CA ASP A 109 -28.76 -10.12 -3.80
C ASP A 109 -28.73 -11.33 -4.77
N ILE A 110 -27.63 -11.54 -5.49
CA ILE A 110 -27.44 -12.71 -6.35
C ILE A 110 -27.48 -14.01 -5.54
N LEU A 111 -26.81 -14.06 -4.37
CA LEU A 111 -26.82 -15.22 -3.49
C LEU A 111 -28.25 -15.62 -3.08
N LYS A 112 -29.09 -14.63 -2.80
CA LYS A 112 -30.48 -14.83 -2.42
C LYS A 112 -31.35 -15.23 -3.60
N ASP A 113 -31.29 -14.49 -4.70
CA ASP A 113 -32.18 -14.67 -5.86
C ASP A 113 -31.93 -16.01 -6.56
N THR A 114 -30.70 -16.49 -6.55
CA THR A 114 -30.31 -17.79 -7.13
C THR A 114 -30.71 -18.99 -6.25
N GLY A 115 -31.16 -18.75 -5.02
CA GLY A 115 -31.39 -19.79 -4.01
C GLY A 115 -30.10 -20.35 -3.40
N GLY A 116 -28.95 -19.73 -3.68
CA GLY A 116 -27.65 -20.16 -3.16
C GLY A 116 -27.58 -20.07 -1.64
N LYS A 117 -28.16 -19.03 -1.04
CA LYS A 117 -28.25 -18.89 0.43
C LYS A 117 -28.99 -20.06 1.06
N ASP A 118 -30.20 -20.33 0.59
CA ASP A 118 -31.07 -21.39 1.11
C ASP A 118 -30.43 -22.76 0.91
N PHE A 119 -29.74 -22.97 -0.21
CA PHE A 119 -28.97 -24.20 -0.42
C PHE A 119 -27.88 -24.40 0.63
N VAL A 120 -27.07 -23.36 0.91
CA VAL A 120 -26.01 -23.46 1.90
C VAL A 120 -26.59 -23.69 3.30
N ASP A 121 -27.64 -22.94 3.67
CA ASP A 121 -28.26 -23.06 4.99
C ASP A 121 -28.89 -24.46 5.20
N ASN A 122 -29.62 -24.97 4.19
CA ASN A 122 -30.29 -26.28 4.28
C ASN A 122 -29.32 -27.46 4.24
N ASN A 123 -28.12 -27.29 3.68
CA ASN A 123 -27.11 -28.33 3.57
C ASN A 123 -25.87 -28.04 4.42
N LEU A 124 -25.99 -27.14 5.40
CA LEU A 124 -24.84 -26.59 6.13
C LEU A 124 -23.99 -27.69 6.79
N SER A 125 -24.61 -28.64 7.49
CA SER A 125 -23.89 -29.73 8.16
C SER A 125 -23.07 -30.58 7.19
N MET A 126 -23.63 -30.88 6.01
CA MET A 126 -22.92 -31.63 4.95
C MET A 126 -21.74 -30.80 4.43
N LEU A 127 -21.95 -29.52 4.13
CA LEU A 127 -20.94 -28.62 3.61
C LEU A 127 -19.79 -28.40 4.61
N LEU A 128 -20.10 -28.25 5.90
CA LEU A 128 -19.10 -28.12 6.95
C LEU A 128 -18.26 -29.40 7.12
N ASN A 129 -18.88 -30.58 6.99
CA ASN A 129 -18.14 -31.84 7.00
C ASN A 129 -17.18 -31.93 5.80
N GLU A 130 -17.62 -31.57 4.59
CA GLU A 130 -16.76 -31.51 3.41
C GLU A 130 -15.58 -30.54 3.59
N MET A 131 -15.82 -29.40 4.23
CA MET A 131 -14.78 -28.44 4.60
C MET A 131 -13.77 -29.03 5.61
N GLN A 132 -14.23 -29.80 6.59
CA GLN A 132 -13.35 -30.46 7.57
C GLN A 132 -12.43 -31.49 6.92
N TYR A 133 -12.89 -32.22 5.90
CA TYR A 133 -12.05 -33.17 5.15
C TYR A 133 -10.88 -32.51 4.40
N GLN A 134 -10.94 -31.20 4.15
CA GLN A 134 -9.85 -30.46 3.50
C GLN A 134 -8.71 -30.08 4.46
N ASN A 135 -8.80 -30.41 5.76
CA ASN A 135 -7.78 -30.10 6.76
C ASN A 135 -7.39 -28.60 6.78
N ILE A 136 -8.41 -27.74 6.87
CA ILE A 136 -8.28 -26.28 6.87
C ILE A 136 -7.53 -25.84 8.13
N LYS A 137 -6.44 -25.06 7.95
CA LYS A 137 -5.60 -24.58 9.07
C LYS A 137 -5.63 -23.08 9.25
N THR A 138 -6.09 -22.34 8.24
CA THR A 138 -6.10 -20.88 8.24
C THR A 138 -7.41 -20.35 7.61
N ALA A 139 -7.79 -19.12 7.91
CA ALA A 139 -8.88 -18.45 7.19
C ALA A 139 -8.64 -18.33 5.68
N LEU A 140 -7.37 -18.28 5.24
CA LEU A 140 -7.03 -18.28 3.82
C LEU A 140 -7.35 -19.64 3.18
N ASP A 141 -7.04 -20.74 3.88
CA ASP A 141 -7.45 -22.07 3.44
C ASP A 141 -8.97 -22.15 3.35
N ALA A 142 -9.69 -21.67 4.36
CA ALA A 142 -11.16 -21.65 4.35
C ALA A 142 -11.71 -20.87 3.14
N GLN A 143 -11.09 -19.73 2.81
CA GLN A 143 -11.48 -18.93 1.65
C GLN A 143 -11.22 -19.65 0.32
N ASN A 144 -10.13 -20.39 0.20
CA ASN A 144 -9.79 -21.11 -1.03
C ASN A 144 -10.62 -22.39 -1.20
N PHE A 145 -10.90 -23.11 -0.12
CA PHE A 145 -11.62 -24.39 -0.18
C PHE A 145 -13.13 -24.26 -0.24
N ALA A 146 -13.74 -23.22 0.33
CA ALA A 146 -15.20 -23.11 0.35
C ALA A 146 -15.85 -23.07 -1.05
N PRO A 147 -15.36 -22.28 -2.02
CA PRO A 147 -15.87 -22.34 -3.40
C PRO A 147 -15.66 -23.71 -4.05
N LEU A 148 -14.56 -24.40 -3.76
CA LEU A 148 -14.27 -25.74 -4.29
C LEU A 148 -15.25 -26.78 -3.76
N VAL A 149 -15.56 -26.74 -2.46
CA VAL A 149 -16.57 -27.61 -1.84
C VAL A 149 -17.94 -27.42 -2.49
N VAL A 150 -18.37 -26.17 -2.67
CA VAL A 150 -19.64 -25.87 -3.37
C VAL A 150 -19.60 -26.36 -4.82
N SER A 151 -18.49 -26.13 -5.53
CA SER A 151 -18.30 -26.58 -6.90
C SER A 151 -18.37 -28.10 -7.03
N ASN A 152 -17.79 -28.86 -6.10
CA ASN A 152 -17.82 -30.32 -6.11
C ASN A 152 -19.25 -30.84 -5.93
N ILE A 153 -19.98 -30.26 -4.98
CA ILE A 153 -21.38 -30.61 -4.71
C ILE A 153 -22.31 -30.14 -5.83
N SER A 154 -21.88 -29.20 -6.68
CA SER A 154 -22.68 -28.74 -7.80
C SER A 154 -23.09 -29.87 -8.75
N THR A 155 -22.39 -31.01 -8.76
CA THR A 155 -22.76 -32.19 -9.55
C THR A 155 -23.99 -32.95 -9.01
N ASN A 156 -24.34 -32.74 -7.74
CA ASN A 156 -25.48 -33.38 -7.07
C ASN A 156 -26.82 -32.84 -7.59
N GLU A 157 -27.85 -33.70 -7.59
CA GLU A 157 -29.23 -33.33 -7.94
C GLU A 157 -29.80 -32.20 -7.08
N LEU A 158 -29.35 -32.08 -5.82
CA LEU A 158 -29.73 -30.99 -4.92
C LEU A 158 -29.37 -29.61 -5.48
N PHE A 159 -28.35 -29.52 -6.34
CA PHE A 159 -27.92 -28.27 -6.97
C PHE A 159 -28.73 -27.92 -8.23
N LYS A 160 -29.61 -28.81 -8.68
CA LYS A 160 -30.43 -28.63 -9.89
C LYS A 160 -31.24 -27.33 -9.90
N PRO A 161 -31.92 -26.90 -8.82
CA PRO A 161 -32.68 -25.65 -8.84
C PRO A 161 -31.82 -24.42 -9.16
N ILE A 162 -30.58 -24.39 -8.65
CA ILE A 162 -29.63 -23.32 -8.91
C ILE A 162 -29.18 -23.34 -10.37
N LYS A 163 -28.84 -24.52 -10.91
CA LYS A 163 -28.50 -24.67 -12.35
C LYS A 163 -29.64 -24.24 -13.26
N ASP A 164 -30.86 -24.66 -12.93
CA ASP A 164 -32.05 -24.29 -13.69
C ASP A 164 -32.27 -22.77 -13.66
N TYR A 165 -31.98 -22.11 -12.53
CA TYR A 165 -32.03 -20.65 -12.43
C TYR A 165 -31.00 -19.98 -13.33
N ILE A 166 -29.73 -20.39 -13.25
CA ILE A 166 -28.63 -19.82 -14.07
C ILE A 166 -28.93 -20.02 -15.56
N PHE A 167 -29.39 -21.20 -15.95
CA PHE A 167 -29.70 -21.53 -17.34
C PHE A 167 -30.85 -20.66 -17.89
N LYS A 168 -31.87 -20.38 -17.07
CA LYS A 168 -33.01 -19.52 -17.46
C LYS A 168 -32.68 -18.03 -17.39
N ASN A 169 -31.77 -17.64 -16.51
CA ASN A 169 -31.40 -16.25 -16.24
C ASN A 169 -29.87 -16.06 -16.38
N PRO A 170 -29.29 -16.25 -17.58
CA PRO A 170 -27.84 -16.16 -17.76
C PRO A 170 -27.29 -14.73 -17.59
N GLN A 171 -28.16 -13.73 -17.57
CA GLN A 171 -27.81 -12.34 -17.30
C GLN A 171 -28.63 -11.80 -16.13
N TYR A 172 -27.94 -11.38 -15.07
CA TYR A 172 -28.53 -10.70 -13.93
C TYR A 172 -28.54 -9.20 -14.19
N LYS A 173 -29.73 -8.60 -14.22
CA LYS A 173 -29.91 -7.17 -14.42
C LYS A 173 -29.79 -6.44 -13.08
N THR A 174 -28.90 -5.46 -13.03
CA THR A 174 -28.68 -4.59 -11.87
C THR A 174 -28.48 -3.14 -12.30
N LYS A 175 -28.34 -2.22 -11.34
CA LYS A 175 -28.03 -0.81 -11.62
C LYS A 175 -26.68 -0.43 -11.05
N ASN A 176 -25.91 0.36 -11.80
CA ASN A 176 -24.68 0.95 -11.30
C ASN A 176 -24.96 2.14 -10.35
N THR A 177 -23.89 2.73 -9.79
CA THR A 177 -23.96 3.92 -8.92
C THR A 177 -24.55 5.16 -9.61
N ASN A 178 -24.54 5.20 -10.94
CA ASN A 178 -25.07 6.30 -11.75
C ASN A 178 -26.55 6.06 -12.14
N GLY A 179 -27.12 4.90 -11.79
CA GLY A 179 -28.48 4.50 -12.11
C GLY A 179 -28.67 3.82 -13.46
N ASP A 180 -27.60 3.56 -14.21
CA ASP A 180 -27.65 2.87 -15.50
C ASP A 180 -27.82 1.36 -15.30
N ASP A 181 -28.55 0.73 -16.22
CA ASP A 181 -28.72 -0.71 -16.26
C ASP A 181 -27.38 -1.40 -16.65
N VAL A 182 -26.93 -2.31 -15.79
CA VAL A 182 -25.75 -3.17 -16.00
C VAL A 182 -26.19 -4.63 -15.96
N PHE A 183 -25.56 -5.46 -16.77
CA PHE A 183 -25.83 -6.90 -16.83
C PHE A 183 -24.60 -7.66 -16.38
N ILE A 184 -24.79 -8.58 -15.44
CA ILE A 184 -23.75 -9.50 -14.97
C ILE A 184 -24.06 -10.88 -15.55
N THR A 185 -23.07 -11.49 -16.17
CA THR A 185 -23.19 -12.88 -16.64
C THR A 185 -23.22 -13.81 -15.43
N LEU A 186 -24.30 -14.58 -15.27
CA LEU A 186 -24.36 -15.65 -14.30
C LEU A 186 -23.84 -16.93 -14.94
N ASP A 187 -22.79 -17.48 -14.35
CA ASP A 187 -22.25 -18.79 -14.68
C ASP A 187 -21.97 -19.60 -13.41
N MET A 188 -21.59 -20.87 -13.59
CA MET A 188 -21.30 -21.75 -12.47
C MET A 188 -20.17 -21.23 -11.58
N ASN A 189 -19.17 -20.56 -12.14
CA ASN A 189 -18.03 -20.07 -11.37
C ASN A 189 -18.43 -18.86 -10.51
N VAL A 190 -19.22 -17.93 -11.04
CA VAL A 190 -19.78 -16.81 -10.28
C VAL A 190 -20.58 -17.33 -9.09
N ILE A 191 -21.49 -18.27 -9.33
CA ILE A 191 -22.39 -18.77 -8.30
C ILE A 191 -21.65 -19.60 -7.23
N THR A 192 -20.73 -20.48 -7.61
CA THR A 192 -19.96 -21.26 -6.63
C THR A 192 -19.05 -20.39 -5.78
N ASN A 193 -18.51 -19.29 -6.32
CA ASN A 193 -17.72 -18.33 -5.54
C ASN A 193 -18.58 -17.51 -4.58
N VAL A 194 -19.73 -17.01 -5.02
CA VAL A 194 -20.66 -16.26 -4.17
C VAL A 194 -21.15 -17.14 -3.01
N MET A 195 -21.59 -18.36 -3.31
CA MET A 195 -21.98 -19.34 -2.29
C MET A 195 -20.81 -19.77 -1.40
N GLY A 196 -19.62 -19.93 -1.99
CA GLY A 196 -18.39 -20.30 -1.27
C GLY A 196 -17.99 -19.26 -0.22
N ILE A 197 -18.12 -17.97 -0.53
CA ILE A 197 -17.87 -16.90 0.44
C ILE A 197 -18.85 -16.96 1.61
N TYR A 198 -20.14 -17.20 1.31
CA TYR A 198 -21.14 -17.38 2.36
C TYR A 198 -20.86 -18.62 3.22
N LEU A 199 -20.53 -19.76 2.61
CA LEU A 199 -20.12 -20.98 3.31
C LEU A 199 -18.87 -20.76 4.17
N ARG A 200 -17.85 -20.06 3.66
CA ARG A 200 -16.64 -19.70 4.42
C ARG A 200 -17.01 -18.92 5.68
N ASN A 201 -17.89 -17.93 5.57
CA ASN A 201 -18.33 -17.16 6.75
C ASN A 201 -18.98 -18.07 7.78
N LYS A 202 -19.88 -18.96 7.35
CA LYS A 202 -20.49 -19.97 8.24
C LYS A 202 -19.47 -20.92 8.86
N TYR A 203 -18.44 -21.31 8.11
CA TYR A 203 -17.38 -22.15 8.63
C TYR A 203 -16.54 -21.44 9.71
N LEU A 204 -16.17 -20.17 9.48
CA LEU A 204 -15.40 -19.37 10.43
C LEU A 204 -16.21 -18.97 11.67
N GLU A 205 -17.54 -18.80 11.54
CA GLU A 205 -18.45 -18.62 12.70
C GLU A 205 -18.37 -19.80 13.68
N VAL A 206 -18.20 -21.02 13.16
CA VAL A 206 -18.10 -22.25 13.96
C VAL A 206 -16.66 -22.54 14.41
N ASN A 207 -15.65 -21.99 13.71
CA ASN A 207 -14.23 -22.19 13.99
C ASN A 207 -13.53 -20.83 14.18
N PRO A 208 -13.87 -20.08 15.25
CA PRO A 208 -13.36 -18.73 15.46
C PRO A 208 -11.83 -18.67 15.62
N ASP A 209 -11.21 -19.76 16.08
CA ASP A 209 -9.75 -19.87 16.26
C ASP A 209 -8.97 -19.73 14.93
N LEU A 210 -9.64 -19.88 13.78
CA LEU A 210 -9.03 -19.74 12.46
C LEU A 210 -9.15 -18.32 11.89
N ALA A 211 -9.97 -17.46 12.50
CA ALA A 211 -10.15 -16.09 12.05
C ALA A 211 -8.91 -15.25 12.41
N PRO A 212 -8.33 -14.48 11.47
CA PRO A 212 -7.26 -13.54 11.80
C PRO A 212 -7.82 -12.45 12.72
N GLU A 213 -7.04 -12.05 13.74
CA GLU A 213 -7.32 -10.90 14.60
C GLU A 213 -7.55 -9.59 13.81
#